data_AF-A0A4Q0ME47-F1
#
_entry.id   AF-A0A4Q0ME47-F1
#
_cell.length_a   1.000
_cell.length_b   1.000
_cell.length_c   1.000
_cell.angle_alpha   90.00
_cell.angle_beta   90.00
_cell.angle_gamma   90.00
#
_symmetry.space_group_name_H-M   'P 1'
#
loop_
_entity.id
_entity.type
_entity.pdbx_description
1 polymer ?
#
loop_
_entity_poly.entity_id
_entity_poly.type
_entity_poly.pdbx_seq_one_letter_code
_entity_poly.pdbx_strand_id
1 'polypeptide(L)'
;MKTTTILSVIILFLSVITACEDKDYPTGLPEYDNHYYIAYVPYNNSKVTVNRNQAGLVKFPVQFHSAFTREYNAVGMYTLNTTGIANPAVLGQDFNIVDKNGNVIQPTDGKYSMTFPQAKKVRDTIYVKLLNSVTPGTRTIEINLIENVTPQYSVDTMSTAFKRPLEIR
;
A
#
# COMPACT_ATOMS: atom_id res chain seq x y z
N MET A 1 -49.87 -47.74 -14.53
CA MET A 1 -48.49 -48.13 -14.90
C MET A 1 -47.67 -47.05 -15.61
N LYS A 2 -48.15 -45.81 -15.80
CA LYS A 2 -47.36 -44.72 -16.43
C LYS A 2 -46.77 -43.72 -15.43
N THR A 3 -47.37 -43.56 -14.26
CA THR A 3 -46.97 -42.58 -13.24
C THR A 3 -45.75 -43.02 -12.43
N THR A 4 -45.62 -44.33 -12.16
CA THR A 4 -44.50 -44.90 -11.41
C THR A 4 -43.18 -44.85 -12.18
N THR A 5 -43.21 -45.03 -13.50
CA THR A 5 -42.01 -44.96 -14.36
C THR A 5 -41.46 -43.53 -14.48
N ILE A 6 -42.35 -42.51 -14.51
CA ILE A 6 -41.95 -41.09 -14.57
C ILE A 6 -41.30 -40.65 -13.23
N LEU A 7 -41.83 -41.14 -12.10
CA LEU A 7 -41.30 -40.81 -10.78
C LEU A 7 -39.88 -41.40 -10.57
N SER A 8 -39.62 -42.60 -11.09
CA SER A 8 -38.29 -43.24 -11.04
C SER A 8 -37.24 -42.54 -11.91
N VAL A 9 -37.63 -41.94 -13.04
CA VAL A 9 -36.70 -41.20 -13.91
C VAL A 9 -36.31 -39.84 -13.30
N ILE A 10 -37.23 -39.17 -12.59
CA ILE A 10 -36.96 -37.89 -11.92
C ILE A 10 -36.00 -38.07 -10.74
N ILE A 11 -36.14 -39.16 -9.97
CA ILE A 11 -35.26 -39.45 -8.81
C ILE A 11 -33.83 -39.77 -9.26
N LEU A 12 -33.65 -40.42 -10.42
CA LEU A 12 -32.32 -40.74 -10.97
C LEU A 12 -31.60 -39.49 -11.53
N PHE A 13 -32.34 -38.45 -11.93
CA PHE A 13 -31.79 -37.19 -12.44
C PHE A 13 -31.38 -36.20 -11.33
N LEU A 14 -31.97 -36.32 -10.13
CA LEU A 14 -31.67 -35.46 -8.98
C LEU A 14 -30.39 -35.85 -8.21
N SER A 15 -29.87 -37.06 -8.43
CA SER A 15 -28.64 -37.55 -7.78
C SER A 15 -27.32 -37.08 -8.43
N VAL A 16 -27.37 -36.31 -9.52
CA VAL A 16 -26.17 -35.89 -10.27
C VAL A 16 -25.73 -34.44 -9.94
N ILE A 17 -26.35 -33.78 -8.95
CA ILE A 17 -26.06 -32.37 -8.61
C ILE A 17 -25.29 -32.21 -7.29
N THR A 18 -24.88 -33.29 -6.63
CA THR A 18 -24.05 -33.23 -5.41
C THR A 18 -22.56 -33.30 -5.77
N ALA A 19 -22.04 -32.26 -6.40
CA ALA A 19 -20.60 -32.09 -6.60
C ALA A 19 -20.19 -30.62 -6.38
N CYS A 20 -20.65 -30.01 -5.28
CA CYS A 20 -19.82 -29.06 -4.56
C CYS A 20 -19.10 -29.86 -3.48
N GLU A 21 -17.98 -30.49 -3.84
CA GLU A 21 -17.03 -30.91 -2.82
C GLU A 21 -16.51 -29.60 -2.19
N ASP A 22 -16.80 -29.40 -0.90
CA ASP A 22 -16.08 -28.43 -0.07
C ASP A 22 -14.65 -28.94 0.06
N LYS A 23 -13.85 -28.74 -0.99
CA LYS A 23 -12.43 -29.00 -0.93
C LYS A 23 -11.82 -27.95 -0.04
N ASP A 24 -11.33 -28.42 1.09
CA ASP A 24 -10.53 -27.65 2.03
C ASP A 24 -9.19 -27.35 1.35
N TYR A 25 -9.19 -26.36 0.46
CA TYR A 25 -7.97 -25.90 -0.18
C TYR A 25 -7.15 -25.15 0.88
N PRO A 26 -5.83 -25.41 0.97
CA PRO A 26 -4.97 -24.59 1.81
C PRO A 26 -5.13 -23.12 1.42
N THR A 27 -5.15 -22.24 2.43
CA THR A 27 -5.31 -20.80 2.21
C THR A 27 -4.07 -20.26 1.49
N GLY A 28 -4.20 -20.06 0.17
CA GLY A 28 -3.13 -19.52 -0.67
C GLY A 28 -2.15 -20.56 -1.20
N LEU A 29 -1.21 -20.11 -2.04
CA LEU A 29 -0.09 -20.92 -2.52
C LEU A 29 1.15 -20.61 -1.67
N PRO A 30 1.98 -21.61 -1.30
CA PRO A 30 3.17 -21.41 -0.48
C PRO A 30 4.15 -20.35 -1.02
N GLU A 31 4.18 -20.15 -2.34
CA GLU A 31 4.97 -19.11 -3.01
C GLU A 31 4.57 -17.68 -2.62
N TYR A 32 3.35 -17.47 -2.15
CA TYR A 32 2.84 -16.16 -1.72
C TYR A 32 2.89 -15.96 -0.20
N ASP A 33 3.38 -16.94 0.57
CA ASP A 33 3.43 -16.85 2.03
C ASP A 33 4.32 -15.70 2.55
N ASN A 34 5.26 -15.24 1.72
CA ASN A 34 6.17 -14.14 2.01
C ASN A 34 6.01 -12.97 1.01
N HIS A 35 4.85 -12.88 0.35
CA HIS A 35 4.51 -11.77 -0.54
C HIS A 35 3.51 -10.84 0.14
N TYR A 36 3.89 -9.58 0.33
CA TYR A 36 3.11 -8.57 1.05
C TYR A 36 2.78 -7.39 0.14
N TYR A 37 1.78 -6.60 0.55
CA TYR A 37 1.44 -5.37 -0.15
C TYR A 37 1.43 -4.16 0.77
N ILE A 38 1.92 -3.02 0.27
CA ILE A 38 1.69 -1.70 0.87
C ILE A 38 0.81 -0.86 -0.03
N ALA A 39 -0.06 -0.08 0.61
CA ALA A 39 -0.96 0.83 -0.09
C ALA A 39 -1.29 2.02 0.78
N TYR A 40 -1.39 3.19 0.18
CA TYR A 40 -1.91 4.36 0.87
C TYR A 40 -3.38 4.17 1.27
N VAL A 41 -3.77 4.87 2.33
CA VAL A 41 -5.15 4.97 2.80
C VAL A 41 -5.60 6.44 2.73
N PRO A 42 -6.74 6.75 2.09
CA PRO A 42 -7.63 5.84 1.34
C PRO A 42 -6.97 5.28 0.08
N TYR A 43 -7.46 4.11 -0.37
CA TYR A 43 -6.91 3.33 -1.49
C TYR A 43 -7.16 3.97 -2.86
N ASN A 44 -6.48 5.08 -3.14
CA ASN A 44 -6.51 5.81 -4.40
C ASN A 44 -5.15 6.46 -4.67
N ASN A 45 -4.96 7.16 -5.79
CA ASN A 45 -3.73 7.94 -6.06
C ASN A 45 -3.99 9.46 -6.08
N SER A 46 -5.03 9.92 -5.37
CA SER A 46 -5.46 11.32 -5.32
C SER A 46 -4.39 12.26 -4.77
N LYS A 47 -4.33 13.46 -5.35
CA LYS A 47 -3.48 14.56 -4.91
C LYS A 47 -3.94 15.14 -3.56
N VAL A 48 -2.98 15.54 -2.74
CA VAL A 48 -3.19 16.31 -1.50
C VAL A 48 -2.61 17.71 -1.70
N THR A 49 -3.41 18.73 -1.41
CA THR A 49 -3.02 20.14 -1.54
C THR A 49 -2.92 20.78 -0.16
N VAL A 50 -1.85 21.53 0.06
CA VAL A 50 -1.58 22.24 1.33
C VAL A 50 -1.19 23.69 1.07
N ASN A 51 -1.38 24.55 2.07
CA ASN A 51 -0.97 25.95 2.00
C ASN A 51 0.49 26.09 2.41
N ARG A 52 1.29 26.80 1.61
CA ARG A 52 2.73 27.02 1.83
C ARG A 52 3.00 27.79 3.12
N ASN A 53 2.08 28.65 3.56
CA ASN A 53 2.24 29.52 4.72
C ASN A 53 1.90 28.81 6.06
N GLN A 54 1.61 27.52 6.02
CA GLN A 54 1.29 26.73 7.21
C GLN A 54 2.41 25.73 7.49
N ALA A 55 3.13 25.92 8.61
CA ALA A 55 4.08 24.94 9.11
C ALA A 55 3.24 23.80 9.69
N GLY A 56 3.04 22.76 8.87
CA GLY A 56 2.15 21.66 9.18
C GLY A 56 2.84 20.32 9.00
N LEU A 57 2.40 19.34 9.79
CA LEU A 57 2.75 17.95 9.58
C LEU A 57 1.65 17.30 8.73
N VAL A 58 1.98 17.01 7.48
CA VAL A 58 1.12 16.26 6.56
C VAL A 58 1.35 14.77 6.80
N LYS A 59 0.27 14.02 6.95
CA LYS A 59 0.30 12.58 7.25
C LYS A 59 -0.25 11.79 6.07
N PHE A 60 0.51 10.82 5.60
CA PHE A 60 0.07 9.88 4.57
C PHE A 60 0.04 8.48 5.16
N PRO A 61 -1.13 8.00 5.60
CA PRO A 61 -1.25 6.67 6.17
C PRO A 61 -1.02 5.60 5.09
N VAL A 62 -0.27 4.56 5.45
CA VAL A 62 0.05 3.41 4.60
C VAL A 62 -0.38 2.15 5.33
N GLN A 63 -1.19 1.33 4.68
CA GLN A 63 -1.58 0.01 5.14
C GLN A 63 -0.57 -1.02 4.64
N PHE A 64 0.01 -1.78 5.55
CA PHE A 64 0.71 -3.01 5.24
C PHE A 64 -0.27 -4.19 5.31
N HIS A 65 -0.39 -4.93 4.22
CA HIS A 65 -1.26 -6.08 4.05
C HIS A 65 -0.45 -7.36 4.23
N SER A 66 -0.86 -8.15 5.21
CA SER A 66 -0.33 -9.47 5.51
C SER A 66 -1.45 -10.36 6.04
N ALA A 67 -1.41 -11.64 5.70
CA ALA A 67 -2.32 -12.66 6.24
C ALA A 67 -1.77 -13.31 7.51
N PHE A 68 -0.48 -13.10 7.83
CA PHE A 68 0.22 -13.86 8.87
C PHE A 68 1.02 -12.96 9.81
N THR A 69 1.54 -13.58 10.87
CA THR A 69 2.61 -13.02 11.71
C THR A 69 3.85 -13.88 11.49
N ARG A 70 5.02 -13.26 11.43
CA ARG A 70 6.32 -13.88 11.14
C ARG A 70 7.34 -13.53 12.22
N GLU A 71 8.42 -14.28 12.26
CA GLU A 71 9.55 -14.05 13.16
C GLU A 71 10.49 -12.92 12.66
N TYR A 72 10.29 -12.44 11.44
CA TYR A 72 11.07 -11.37 10.82
C TYR A 72 10.26 -10.10 10.61
N ASN A 73 10.95 -8.98 10.42
CA ASN A 73 10.33 -7.71 10.06
C ASN A 73 10.32 -7.54 8.55
N ALA A 74 9.17 -7.15 7.99
CA ALA A 74 9.07 -6.78 6.58
C ALA A 74 9.38 -5.28 6.43
N VAL A 75 10.00 -4.88 5.32
CA VAL A 75 10.33 -3.48 5.05
C VAL A 75 9.65 -3.04 3.75
N GLY A 76 8.74 -2.08 3.85
CA GLY A 76 8.22 -1.34 2.71
C GLY A 76 9.11 -0.15 2.36
N MET A 77 9.08 0.29 1.11
CA MET A 77 9.92 1.37 0.63
C MET A 77 9.10 2.43 -0.09
N TYR A 78 9.58 3.67 -0.07
CA TYR A 78 9.03 4.76 -0.87
C TYR A 78 10.11 5.73 -1.34
N THR A 79 9.82 6.48 -2.40
CA THR A 79 10.71 7.46 -3.00
C THR A 79 9.99 8.78 -3.22
N LEU A 80 10.79 9.84 -3.40
CA LEU A 80 10.33 11.16 -3.80
C LEU A 80 10.60 11.31 -5.29
N ASN A 81 9.53 11.35 -6.10
CA ASN A 81 9.61 11.49 -7.54
C ASN A 81 9.29 12.92 -7.98
N THR A 82 10.23 13.52 -8.69
CA THR A 82 10.12 14.85 -9.31
C THR A 82 10.05 14.80 -10.83
N THR A 83 10.22 13.61 -11.43
CA THR A 83 10.26 13.43 -12.89
C THR A 83 8.93 13.86 -13.52
N GLY A 84 9.00 14.72 -14.54
CA GLY A 84 7.82 15.23 -15.24
C GLY A 84 7.03 16.30 -14.48
N ILE A 85 7.50 16.76 -13.31
CA ILE A 85 6.89 17.86 -12.57
C ILE A 85 7.55 19.18 -13.00
N ALA A 86 6.76 20.12 -13.52
CA ALA A 86 7.27 21.41 -14.00
C ALA A 86 7.98 22.24 -12.91
N ASN A 87 7.38 22.31 -11.71
CA ASN A 87 7.92 23.01 -10.54
C ASN A 87 8.01 22.04 -9.36
N PRO A 88 9.08 21.23 -9.27
CA PRO A 88 9.21 20.27 -8.18
C PRO A 88 9.38 21.00 -6.84
N ALA A 89 8.78 20.43 -5.80
CA ALA A 89 9.05 20.81 -4.42
C ALA A 89 10.43 20.28 -4.00
N VAL A 90 11.17 21.08 -3.24
CA VAL A 90 12.57 20.82 -2.89
C VAL A 90 12.67 20.41 -1.42
N LEU A 91 13.31 19.25 -1.17
CA LEU A 91 13.60 18.77 0.18
C LEU A 91 14.51 19.76 0.93
N GLY A 92 14.23 20.05 2.20
CA GLY A 92 14.98 21.02 3.01
C GLY A 92 14.61 22.48 2.77
N GLN A 93 13.86 22.79 1.70
CA GLN A 93 13.35 24.14 1.40
C GLN A 93 11.83 24.22 1.55
N ASP A 94 11.10 23.35 0.85
CA ASP A 94 9.64 23.34 0.86
C ASP A 94 9.08 22.38 1.93
N PHE A 95 9.75 21.25 2.13
CA PHE A 95 9.36 20.22 3.09
C PHE A 95 10.55 19.39 3.57
N ASN A 96 10.36 18.66 4.66
CA ASN A 96 11.22 17.57 5.10
C ASN A 96 10.40 16.29 5.28
N ILE A 97 11.03 15.13 5.05
CA ILE A 97 10.51 13.85 5.53
C ILE A 97 10.97 13.68 6.97
N VAL A 98 10.03 13.32 7.86
CA VAL A 98 10.31 13.19 9.29
C VAL A 98 9.81 11.86 9.83
N ASP A 99 10.34 11.46 10.98
CA ASP A 99 9.78 10.37 11.79
C ASP A 99 8.51 10.83 12.53
N LYS A 100 7.88 9.92 13.27
CA LYS A 100 6.69 10.19 14.10
C LYS A 100 6.91 11.25 15.18
N ASN A 101 8.17 11.50 15.57
CA ASN A 101 8.56 12.48 16.58
C ASN A 101 8.91 13.84 15.94
N GLY A 102 8.92 13.94 14.61
CA GLY A 102 9.25 15.16 13.87
C GLY A 102 10.75 15.33 13.58
N ASN A 103 11.58 14.31 13.83
CA ASN A 103 12.99 14.34 13.47
C ASN A 103 13.16 14.10 11.97
N VAL A 104 14.00 14.89 11.30
CA VAL A 104 14.27 14.72 9.87
C VAL A 104 14.98 13.38 9.65
N ILE A 105 14.47 12.59 8.71
CA ILE A 105 15.08 11.34 8.27
C ILE A 105 15.66 11.51 6.87
N GLN A 106 16.77 10.83 6.60
CA GLN A 106 17.44 10.86 5.31
C GLN A 106 17.19 9.56 4.54
N PRO A 107 17.09 9.62 3.20
CA PRO A 107 16.98 8.42 2.41
C PRO A 107 18.32 7.68 2.34
N THR A 108 18.28 6.38 2.12
CA THR A 108 19.42 5.57 1.69
C THR A 108 19.23 5.23 0.22
N ASP A 109 20.20 5.58 -0.62
CA ASP A 109 20.13 5.41 -2.08
C ASP A 109 18.84 5.98 -2.71
N GLY A 110 18.40 7.13 -2.22
CA GLY A 110 17.18 7.82 -2.69
C GLY A 110 15.86 7.20 -2.22
N LYS A 111 15.91 6.18 -1.34
CA LYS A 111 14.74 5.47 -0.82
C LYS A 111 14.58 5.67 0.67
N TYR A 112 13.34 5.75 1.12
CA TYR A 112 12.97 5.74 2.53
C TYR A 112 12.30 4.42 2.87
N SER A 113 12.49 3.96 4.11
CA SER A 113 11.99 2.67 4.58
C SER A 113 10.88 2.82 5.62
N MET A 114 9.99 1.83 5.63
CA MET A 114 8.96 1.61 6.64
C MET A 114 9.09 0.19 7.16
N THR A 115 9.42 0.03 8.44
CA THR A 115 9.59 -1.29 9.05
C THR A 115 8.27 -1.75 9.65
N PHE A 116 7.81 -2.94 9.25
CA PHE A 116 6.60 -3.58 9.75
C PHE A 116 6.98 -4.76 10.64
N PRO A 117 6.90 -4.61 11.98
CA PRO A 117 7.32 -5.64 12.91
C PRO A 117 6.57 -6.95 12.70
N GLN A 118 7.31 -8.06 12.76
CA GLN A 118 6.76 -9.42 12.64
C GLN A 118 5.98 -9.67 11.34
N ALA A 119 6.21 -8.86 10.29
CA ALA A 119 5.40 -8.83 9.07
C ALA A 119 3.89 -8.90 9.35
N LYS A 120 3.45 -8.28 10.45
CA LYS A 120 2.07 -8.30 10.90
C LYS A 120 1.30 -7.17 10.22
N LYS A 121 0.07 -7.44 9.79
CA LYS A 121 -0.84 -6.43 9.25
C LYS A 121 -0.95 -5.23 10.20
N VAL A 122 -0.54 -4.06 9.73
CA VAL A 122 -0.53 -2.83 10.52
C VAL A 122 -0.66 -1.62 9.61
N ARG A 123 -1.10 -0.50 10.18
CA ARG A 123 -1.06 0.80 9.52
C ARG A 123 0.08 1.61 10.12
N ASP A 124 0.90 2.19 9.26
CA ASP A 124 1.90 3.18 9.64
C ASP A 124 1.70 4.46 8.80
N THR A 125 2.54 5.46 8.93
CA THR A 125 2.34 6.78 8.32
C THR A 125 3.66 7.36 7.85
N ILE A 126 3.66 7.86 6.61
CA ILE A 126 4.71 8.73 6.10
C ILE A 126 4.39 10.16 6.56
N TYR A 127 5.36 10.82 7.19
CA TYR A 127 5.20 12.16 7.72
C TYR A 127 6.01 13.17 6.91
N VAL A 128 5.33 14.22 6.46
CA VAL A 128 5.94 15.31 5.69
C VAL A 128 5.75 16.61 6.44
N LYS A 129 6.85 17.21 6.90
CA LYS A 129 6.85 18.48 7.61
C LYS A 129 7.05 19.62 6.61
N LEU A 130 6.08 20.51 6.50
CA LEU A 130 6.19 21.73 5.68
C LEU A 130 7.09 22.76 6.35
N LEU A 131 7.86 23.51 5.54
CA LEU A 131 8.90 24.41 6.04
C LEU A 131 8.60 25.91 5.87
N ASN A 132 7.35 26.30 5.58
CA ASN A 132 6.99 27.70 5.33
C ASN A 132 7.88 28.37 4.27
N SER A 133 8.09 27.70 3.13
CA SER A 133 8.90 28.23 2.04
C SER A 133 8.40 29.60 1.59
N VAL A 134 9.31 30.54 1.40
CA VAL A 134 8.99 31.88 0.85
C VAL A 134 8.99 31.89 -0.68
N THR A 135 9.32 30.75 -1.30
CA THR A 135 9.42 30.65 -2.75
C THR A 135 8.03 30.73 -3.39
N PRO A 136 7.80 31.67 -4.32
CA PRO A 136 6.48 31.81 -4.93
C PRO A 136 6.15 30.65 -5.87
N GLY A 137 4.85 30.43 -6.08
CA GLY A 137 4.32 29.50 -7.07
C GLY A 137 4.12 28.06 -6.57
N THR A 138 3.14 27.37 -7.15
CA THR A 138 2.80 25.99 -6.78
C THR A 138 3.99 25.04 -6.98
N ARG A 139 4.33 24.31 -5.92
CA ARG A 139 5.39 23.28 -5.91
C ARG A 139 4.76 21.91 -5.71
N THR A 140 5.22 20.88 -6.41
CA THR A 140 4.66 19.52 -6.28
C THR A 140 5.74 18.47 -6.11
N ILE A 141 5.47 17.44 -5.31
CA ILE A 141 6.26 16.23 -5.24
C ILE A 141 5.33 15.01 -5.31
N GLU A 142 5.77 13.92 -5.92
CA GLU A 142 5.08 12.63 -5.81
C GLU A 142 5.80 11.73 -4.80
N ILE A 143 5.09 11.26 -3.79
CA ILE A 143 5.60 10.30 -2.81
C ILE A 143 5.10 8.92 -3.24
N ASN A 144 5.98 8.11 -3.81
CA ASN A 144 5.62 6.85 -4.44
C ASN A 144 6.10 5.70 -3.57
N LEU A 145 5.18 4.86 -3.13
CA LEU A 145 5.51 3.52 -2.63
C LEU A 145 6.16 2.76 -3.78
N ILE A 146 7.18 1.97 -3.46
CA ILE A 146 7.90 1.14 -4.43
C ILE A 146 8.06 -0.27 -3.88
N GLU A 147 8.25 -1.21 -4.80
CA GLU A 147 8.53 -2.60 -4.45
C GLU A 147 9.88 -2.71 -3.70
N ASN A 148 9.91 -3.64 -2.74
CA ASN A 148 11.12 -4.10 -2.09
C ASN A 148 11.18 -5.63 -2.11
N VAL A 149 12.12 -6.18 -2.88
CA VAL A 149 12.34 -7.63 -2.98
C VAL A 149 13.63 -8.00 -2.26
N THR A 150 13.53 -9.00 -1.39
CA THR A 150 14.66 -9.58 -0.66
C THR A 150 14.68 -11.10 -0.90
N PRO A 151 15.77 -11.81 -0.55
CA PRO A 151 15.77 -13.27 -0.59
C PRO A 151 14.73 -13.93 0.32
N GLN A 152 14.22 -13.23 1.34
CA GLN A 152 13.30 -13.78 2.34
C GLN A 152 11.83 -13.47 2.06
N TYR A 153 11.54 -12.28 1.50
CA TYR A 153 10.18 -11.80 1.25
C TYR A 153 10.17 -10.70 0.18
N SER A 154 8.99 -10.42 -0.36
CA SER A 154 8.72 -9.24 -1.19
C SER A 154 7.62 -8.38 -0.58
N VAL A 155 7.78 -7.05 -0.65
CA VAL A 155 6.74 -6.07 -0.33
C VAL A 155 6.45 -5.29 -1.61
N ASP A 156 5.33 -5.60 -2.24
CA ASP A 156 4.87 -4.96 -3.46
C ASP A 156 3.85 -3.85 -3.15
N THR A 157 3.36 -3.17 -4.17
CA THR A 157 2.46 -2.02 -4.08
C THR A 157 1.13 -2.32 -4.75
N MET A 158 0.06 -1.68 -4.28
CA MET A 158 -1.22 -1.73 -5.00
C MET A 158 -1.26 -0.66 -6.10
N SER A 159 -1.47 -1.07 -7.35
CA SER A 159 -1.53 -0.18 -8.52
C SER A 159 -2.52 0.99 -8.37
N THR A 160 -3.60 0.78 -7.60
CA THR A 160 -4.63 1.79 -7.33
C THR A 160 -4.23 2.81 -6.25
N ALA A 161 -3.19 2.54 -5.45
CA ALA A 161 -2.90 3.28 -4.22
C ALA A 161 -1.41 3.35 -3.83
N PHE A 162 -0.50 3.36 -4.80
CA PHE A 162 0.95 3.44 -4.56
C PHE A 162 1.51 4.86 -4.62
N LYS A 163 0.74 5.84 -5.11
CA LYS A 163 1.24 7.19 -5.37
C LYS A 163 0.48 8.25 -4.58
N ARG A 164 1.22 9.22 -4.03
CA ARG A 164 0.65 10.39 -3.36
C ARG A 164 1.27 11.70 -3.82
N PRO A 165 0.64 12.42 -4.76
CA PRO A 165 1.08 13.77 -5.12
C PRO A 165 0.77 14.73 -3.98
N LEU A 166 1.78 15.46 -3.51
CA LEU A 166 1.66 16.56 -2.57
C LEU A 166 1.95 17.87 -3.29
N GLU A 167 0.99 18.78 -3.26
CA GLU A 167 1.05 20.08 -3.90
C GLU A 167 0.99 21.19 -2.84
N ILE A 168 2.00 22.05 -2.85
CA ILE A 168 2.24 23.13 -1.89
C ILE A 168 1.97 24.46 -2.60
N ARG A 169 0.95 25.21 -2.17
CA ARG A 169 0.46 26.43 -2.82
C ARG A 169 0.60 27.67 -1.96
#